data_AF-A0A5C8JAC7-F1
#
_entry.id   AF-A0A5C8JAC7-F1
#
_cell.length_a   1.000
_cell.length_b   1.000
_cell.length_c   1.000
_cell.angle_alpha   90.00
_cell.angle_beta   90.00
_cell.angle_gamma   90.00
#
_symmetry.space_group_name_H-M   'P 1'
#
loop_
_entity.id
_entity.type
_entity.pdbx_description
1 polymer ?
#
loop_
_entity_poly.entity_id
_entity_poly.type
_entity_poly.pdbx_seq_one_letter_code
_entity_poly.pdbx_strand_id
1 'polypeptide(L)'
;MSPEGASGAKQDIRSDIYSLGLVLGFAATGRSPAGSESVPKVLYRIMQGHLDFDGSEPPLLDVVVRATRRAPDERFQHPDELRAAVPGQEVTRNHQGARPPLGGHGVPDRGRLLP
;
A
#
# COMPACT_ATOMS: atom_id res chain seq x y z
N MET A 1 -5.93 -4.74 5.12
CA MET A 1 -7.38 -4.48 5.00
C MET A 1 -7.81 -3.51 6.07
N SER A 2 -8.89 -2.75 5.84
CA SER A 2 -9.48 -1.83 6.81
C SER A 2 -10.46 -2.52 7.78
N PRO A 3 -10.83 -1.90 8.91
CA PRO A 3 -11.80 -2.44 9.87
C PRO A 3 -13.16 -2.72 9.23
N GLU A 4 -13.66 -1.80 8.40
CA GLU A 4 -14.91 -1.97 7.67
C GLU A 4 -14.83 -3.16 6.68
N GLY A 5 -13.70 -3.33 5.99
CA GLY A 5 -13.45 -4.49 5.12
C GLY A 5 -13.39 -5.81 5.89
N ALA A 6 -12.76 -5.83 7.07
CA ALA A 6 -12.72 -7.00 7.95
C ALA A 6 -14.12 -7.39 8.46
N SER A 7 -15.00 -6.40 8.65
CA SER A 7 -16.39 -6.61 9.07
C SER A 7 -17.38 -6.88 7.92
N GLY A 8 -16.93 -6.79 6.66
CA GLY A 8 -17.81 -6.89 5.49
C GLY A 8 -18.75 -5.68 5.29
N ALA A 9 -18.47 -4.56 5.93
CA ALA A 9 -19.23 -3.32 5.77
C ALA A 9 -18.87 -2.61 4.45
N LYS A 10 -19.69 -1.63 4.06
CA LYS A 10 -19.46 -0.83 2.85
C LYS A 10 -18.10 -0.12 2.94
N GLN A 11 -17.29 -0.30 1.90
CA GLN A 11 -15.99 0.33 1.76
C GLN A 11 -16.08 1.56 0.84
N ASP A 12 -15.21 2.53 1.07
CA ASP A 12 -14.98 3.66 0.18
C ASP A 12 -13.47 3.90 0.04
N ILE A 13 -13.07 4.99 -0.62
CA ILE A 13 -11.66 5.33 -0.87
C ILE A 13 -10.79 5.36 0.40
N ARG A 14 -11.40 5.61 1.57
CA ARG A 14 -10.69 5.67 2.86
C ARG A 14 -10.31 4.28 3.38
N SER A 15 -10.90 3.22 2.84
CA SER A 15 -10.45 1.83 3.07
C SER A 15 -9.09 1.55 2.42
N ASP A 16 -8.82 2.14 1.25
CA ASP A 16 -7.53 2.05 0.58
C ASP A 16 -6.48 2.88 1.32
N ILE A 17 -6.84 4.07 1.81
CA ILE A 17 -5.99 4.92 2.67
C ILE A 17 -5.52 4.14 3.91
N TYR A 18 -6.44 3.43 4.58
CA TYR A 18 -6.09 2.59 5.72
C TYR A 18 -5.13 1.46 5.33
N SER A 19 -5.44 0.75 4.24
CA SER A 19 -4.62 -0.39 3.81
C SER A 19 -3.23 0.05 3.36
N LEU A 20 -3.11 1.20 2.72
CA LEU A 20 -1.83 1.83 2.39
C LEU A 20 -1.07 2.26 3.66
N GLY A 21 -1.75 2.80 4.67
CA GLY A 21 -1.14 3.10 5.97
C GLY A 21 -0.47 1.88 6.63
N LEU A 22 -1.12 0.71 6.57
CA LEU A 22 -0.52 -0.55 7.02
C LEU A 22 0.72 -0.95 6.19
N VAL A 23 0.66 -0.77 4.87
CA VAL A 23 1.79 -1.05 3.96
C VAL A 23 2.97 -0.14 4.26
N LEU A 24 2.73 1.15 4.49
CA LEU A 24 3.76 2.12 4.86
C LEU A 24 4.39 1.77 6.21
N GLY A 25 3.59 1.40 7.21
CA GLY A 25 4.10 0.92 8.50
C GLY A 25 4.96 -0.35 8.37
N PHE A 26 4.54 -1.29 7.51
CA PHE A 26 5.36 -2.46 7.19
C PHE A 26 6.67 -2.07 6.48
N ALA A 27 6.62 -1.18 5.50
CA ALA A 27 7.80 -0.73 4.78
C ALA A 27 8.81 -0.02 5.70
N ALA A 28 8.33 0.73 6.69
CA ALA A 28 9.17 1.46 7.64
C ALA A 28 9.84 0.54 8.66
N THR A 29 9.13 -0.48 9.15
CA THR A 29 9.56 -1.29 10.30
C THR A 29 10.02 -2.71 9.92
N GLY A 30 9.74 -3.15 8.69
CA GLY A 30 9.91 -4.53 8.25
C GLY A 30 8.92 -5.54 8.88
N ARG A 31 7.95 -5.06 9.68
CA ARG A 31 7.01 -5.90 10.44
C ARG A 31 5.58 -5.44 10.18
N SER A 32 4.65 -6.38 10.09
CA SER A 32 3.23 -6.05 9.90
C SER A 32 2.71 -5.33 11.15
N PRO A 33 2.14 -4.11 11.03
CA PRO A 33 1.57 -3.41 12.19
C PRO A 33 0.43 -4.17 12.86
N ALA A 34 -0.27 -5.03 12.10
CA ALA A 34 -1.34 -5.88 12.62
C ALA A 34 -0.84 -7.24 13.15
N GLY A 35 0.47 -7.49 13.16
CA GLY A 35 1.07 -8.78 13.52
C GLY A 35 0.98 -9.83 12.42
N SER A 36 1.47 -11.05 12.72
CA SER A 36 1.59 -12.16 11.75
C SER A 36 1.26 -13.55 12.32
N GLU A 37 0.61 -13.62 13.49
CA GLU A 37 0.38 -14.90 14.20
C GLU A 37 -0.62 -15.82 13.47
N SER A 38 -1.85 -15.35 13.25
CA SER A 38 -2.90 -16.08 12.56
C SER A 38 -3.93 -15.12 11.97
N VAL A 39 -4.63 -15.54 10.91
CA VAL A 39 -5.64 -14.70 10.24
C VAL A 39 -6.69 -14.16 11.22
N PRO A 40 -7.32 -14.96 12.11
CA PRO A 40 -8.30 -14.43 13.06
C PRO A 40 -7.72 -13.38 14.03
N LYS A 41 -6.47 -13.58 14.50
CA LYS A 41 -5.81 -12.61 15.40
C LYS A 41 -5.50 -11.30 14.69
N VAL A 42 -5.03 -11.37 13.44
CA VAL A 42 -4.76 -10.17 12.61
C VAL A 42 -6.05 -9.39 12.35
N LEU A 43 -7.13 -10.08 11.98
CA LEU A 43 -8.45 -9.45 11.78
C LEU A 43 -8.94 -8.78 13.06
N TYR A 44 -8.82 -9.48 14.19
CA TYR A 44 -9.20 -8.92 15.49
C TYR A 44 -8.42 -7.64 15.82
N ARG A 45 -7.09 -7.65 15.66
CA ARG A 45 -6.25 -6.45 15.91
C ARG A 45 -6.63 -5.29 15.01
N ILE A 46 -6.89 -5.54 13.73
CA ILE A 46 -7.38 -4.53 12.77
C ILE A 46 -8.71 -3.94 13.25
N MET A 47 -9.68 -4.79 13.60
CA MET A 47 -11.00 -4.35 14.05
C MET A 47 -10.96 -3.53 15.35
N GLN A 48 -10.01 -3.83 16.24
CA GLN A 48 -9.81 -3.12 17.50
C GLN A 48 -8.89 -1.88 17.36
N GLY A 49 -8.21 -1.70 16.24
CA GLY A 49 -7.22 -0.62 16.06
C GLY A 49 -5.93 -0.83 16.87
N HIS A 50 -5.63 -2.08 17.25
CA HIS A 50 -4.42 -2.43 17.99
C HIS A 50 -3.25 -2.67 17.03
N LEU A 51 -2.75 -1.58 16.46
CA LEU A 51 -1.61 -1.59 15.54
C LEU A 51 -0.34 -1.17 16.24
N ASP A 52 0.76 -1.82 15.88
CA ASP A 52 2.09 -1.53 16.39
C ASP A 52 2.95 -0.90 15.29
N PHE A 53 3.42 0.32 15.53
CA PHE A 53 4.30 1.07 14.63
C PHE A 53 5.68 1.31 15.22
N ASP A 54 6.04 0.59 16.30
CA ASP A 54 7.35 0.70 16.94
C ASP A 54 8.48 0.50 15.92
N GLY A 55 9.42 1.45 15.92
CA GLY A 55 10.50 1.58 14.94
C GLY A 55 10.21 2.52 13.75
N SER A 56 9.03 3.14 13.67
CA SER A 56 8.75 4.19 12.68
C SER A 56 9.27 5.56 13.14
N GLU A 57 9.96 6.29 12.26
CA GLU A 57 10.41 7.65 12.53
C GLU A 57 9.23 8.64 12.71
N PRO A 58 9.35 9.67 13.58
CA PRO A 58 8.21 10.52 13.97
C PRO A 58 7.41 11.12 12.80
N PRO A 59 8.03 11.67 11.73
CA PRO A 59 7.26 12.24 10.62
C PRO A 59 6.41 11.22 9.87
N LEU A 60 6.85 9.97 9.76
CA LEU A 60 6.08 8.91 9.11
C LEU A 60 5.07 8.29 10.09
N LEU A 61 5.42 8.20 11.37
CA LEU A 61 4.56 7.69 12.43
C LEU A 61 3.23 8.44 12.48
N ASP A 62 3.26 9.78 12.44
CA ASP A 62 2.04 10.61 12.46
C ASP A 62 1.13 10.32 11.26
N VAL A 63 1.73 10.11 10.08
CA VAL A 63 1.00 9.80 8.84
C VAL A 63 0.33 8.44 8.93
N VAL A 64 1.07 7.40 9.32
CA VAL A 64 0.52 6.04 9.38
C VAL A 64 -0.55 5.92 10.46
N VAL A 65 -0.34 6.54 11.64
CA VAL A 65 -1.33 6.58 12.73
C VAL A 65 -2.63 7.25 12.27
N ARG A 66 -2.56 8.38 11.55
CA ARG A 66 -3.75 9.04 11.02
C ARG A 66 -4.42 8.21 9.92
N ALA A 67 -3.65 7.67 8.98
CA ALA A 67 -4.17 6.85 7.89
C ALA A 67 -4.91 5.60 8.41
N THR A 68 -4.44 5.03 9.52
CA THR A 68 -5.00 3.82 10.13
C THR A 68 -5.94 4.07 11.31
N ARG A 69 -6.54 5.28 11.43
CA ARG A 69 -7.62 5.51 12.39
C ARG A 69 -8.77 4.55 12.13
N ARG A 70 -9.39 4.03 13.20
CA ARG A 70 -10.45 3.02 13.08
C ARG A 70 -11.68 3.59 12.36
N ALA A 71 -12.13 4.79 12.74
CA ALA A 71 -13.22 5.47 12.06
C ALA A 71 -12.75 6.10 10.74
N PRO A 72 -13.41 5.84 9.60
CA PRO A 72 -13.04 6.45 8.31
C PRO A 72 -13.01 7.98 8.33
N ASP A 73 -13.90 8.63 9.09
CA ASP A 73 -13.98 10.09 9.19
C ASP A 73 -12.78 10.73 9.92
N GLU A 74 -12.01 9.94 10.67
CA GLU A 74 -10.81 10.40 11.38
C GLU A 74 -9.53 10.25 10.53
N ARG A 75 -9.64 9.67 9.33
CA ARG A 75 -8.51 9.46 8.41
C ARG A 75 -8.27 10.67 7.52
N PHE A 76 -7.30 10.57 6.62
CA PHE A 76 -7.27 11.41 5.42
C PHE A 76 -8.53 11.13 4.59
N GLN A 77 -9.18 12.18 4.11
CA GLN A 77 -10.44 12.04 3.36
C GLN A 77 -10.18 11.81 1.87
N HIS A 78 -9.03 12.27 1.39
CA HIS A 78 -8.60 12.11 0.00
C HIS A 78 -7.17 11.56 -0.11
N PRO A 79 -6.86 10.73 -1.12
CA PRO A 79 -5.51 10.20 -1.33
C PRO A 79 -4.42 11.28 -1.47
N ASP A 80 -4.76 12.43 -2.05
CA ASP A 80 -3.82 13.55 -2.18
C ASP A 80 -3.41 14.16 -0.84
N GLU A 81 -4.30 14.14 0.16
CA GLU A 81 -3.95 14.60 1.51
C GLU A 81 -2.92 13.68 2.16
N LEU A 82 -3.11 12.37 2.00
CA LEU A 82 -2.14 11.38 2.48
C LEU A 82 -0.80 11.57 1.77
N ARG A 83 -0.80 11.70 0.42
CA ARG A 83 0.42 11.93 -0.37
C ARG A 83 1.18 13.17 0.10
N ALA A 84 0.48 14.28 0.32
CA ALA A 84 1.08 15.52 0.78
C ALA A 84 1.67 15.44 2.19
N ALA A 85 1.15 14.52 3.03
CA ALA A 85 1.62 14.34 4.40
C ALA A 85 2.84 13.42 4.51
N VAL A 86 3.10 12.53 3.53
CA VAL A 86 4.28 11.66 3.55
C VAL A 86 5.56 12.52 3.46
N PRO A 87 6.56 12.34 4.34
CA PRO A 87 7.80 13.10 4.29
C PRO A 87 8.65 12.75 3.06
N GLY A 88 9.64 13.62 2.73
CA GLY A 88 10.67 13.29 1.73
C GLY A 88 10.17 13.18 0.29
N GLN A 89 9.07 13.85 -0.06
CA GLN A 89 8.55 13.92 -1.44
C GLN A 89 9.44 14.82 -2.32
N GLU A 90 10.76 14.62 -2.35
CA GLU A 90 11.55 15.11 -3.48
C GLU A 90 11.16 14.28 -4.69
N VAL A 91 10.24 14.83 -5.49
CA VAL A 91 9.82 14.24 -6.75
C VAL A 91 11.01 14.29 -7.69
N THR A 92 11.80 13.23 -7.75
CA THR A 92 12.54 12.95 -8.97
C THR A 92 11.48 12.70 -10.04
N ARG A 93 11.18 13.71 -10.86
CA ARG A 93 10.37 13.57 -12.08
C ARG A 93 11.12 12.67 -13.07
N ASN A 94 11.18 11.38 -12.81
CA ASN A 94 11.70 10.38 -13.73
C ASN A 94 10.56 9.52 -14.28
N HIS A 95 9.53 10.18 -14.84
CA HIS A 95 8.55 9.53 -15.73
C HIS A 95 8.56 10.19 -17.12
N GLN A 96 9.75 10.48 -17.66
CA GLN A 96 9.91 10.61 -19.11
C GLN A 96 10.70 9.41 -19.65
N GLY A 97 9.94 8.42 -20.11
CA GLY A 97 10.27 7.61 -21.30
C GLY A 97 11.52 6.75 -21.27
N ALA A 98 11.44 5.56 -20.68
CA ALA A 98 12.19 4.41 -21.17
C ALA A 98 11.39 3.13 -20.94
N ARG A 99 10.51 2.79 -21.90
CA ARG A 99 10.16 1.37 -22.09
C ARG A 99 11.45 0.70 -22.55
N PRO A 100 11.99 -0.33 -21.85
CA PRO A 100 13.05 -1.12 -22.43
C PRO A 100 12.55 -1.69 -23.77
N PRO A 101 13.37 -1.70 -24.83
CA PRO A 101 12.96 -2.28 -26.09
C PRO A 101 12.55 -3.72 -25.81
N LEU A 102 11.30 -4.06 -26.11
CA LEU A 102 10.86 -5.45 -26.15
C LEU A 102 11.76 -6.12 -27.18
N GLY A 103 12.71 -6.92 -26.69
CA GLY A 103 13.64 -7.67 -27.51
C GLY A 103 12.82 -8.45 -28.54
N GLY A 104 13.11 -8.19 -29.82
CA GLY A 104 12.50 -8.92 -30.92
C GLY A 104 12.88 -10.39 -30.81
N HIS A 105 11.97 -11.21 -30.28
CA HIS A 105 11.99 -12.62 -30.58
C HIS A 105 11.65 -12.77 -32.07
N GLY A 106 12.70 -12.84 -32.88
CA GLY A 106 12.61 -13.27 -34.26
C GLY A 106 11.93 -14.62 -34.31
N VAL A 107 10.73 -14.65 -34.87
CA VAL A 107 10.09 -15.88 -35.32
C VAL A 107 11.03 -16.45 -36.40
N PRO A 108 11.58 -17.67 -36.23
CA PRO A 108 12.39 -18.26 -37.29
C PRO A 108 11.49 -18.49 -38.50
N ASP A 109 11.91 -17.91 -39.62
CA ASP A 109 11.34 -18.08 -40.95
C ASP A 109 11.30 -19.59 -41.26
N ARG A 110 10.10 -20.18 -41.22
CA ARG A 110 9.92 -21.57 -41.64
C ARG A 110 10.05 -21.59 -43.16
N GLY A 111 11.30 -21.82 -43.57
CA GLY A 111 11.70 -22.08 -44.93
C GLY A 111 10.69 -22.95 -45.66
N ARG A 112 10.23 -22.38 -46.77
CA ARG A 112 9.41 -22.95 -47.83
C ARG A 112 9.98 -24.33 -48.23
N LEU A 113 9.29 -25.40 -47.84
CA LEU A 113 9.50 -26.73 -48.41
C LEU A 113 8.76 -26.80 -49.76
N LEU A 114 9.53 -26.75 -50.85
CA LEU A 114 9.22 -27.28 -52.18
C LEU A 114 10.58 -27.73 -52.76
N PRO A 115 10.67 -28.83 -53.52
CA PRO A 115 9.73 -29.25 -54.55
C PRO A 115 8.88 -30.49 -54.23
#